data_AF-A0A6H0KVZ9-F1
#
_entry.id   AF-A0A6H0KVZ9-F1
#
_cell.length_a   1.000
_cell.length_b   1.000
_cell.length_c   1.000
_cell.angle_alpha   90.00
_cell.angle_beta   90.00
_cell.angle_gamma   90.00
#
_symmetry.space_group_name_H-M   'P 1'
#
loop_
_entity.id
_entity.type
_entity.pdbx_description
1 polymer ?
#
loop_
_entity_poly.entity_id
_entity_poly.type
_entity_poly.pdbx_seq_one_letter_code
_entity_poly.pdbx_strand_id
1 'polypeptide(L)'
;MKSPFDEIKRVDEKGILFWSSRDLARAMGYSDYRNFERVIGKAIKVCNQKGYHFGDNFSLFTEMVQLGSGAFRQVDTYRLSSLACLIISKNADKKKPLVKLAEQYYSDVSSARDIVSSLESNIFLYHSSAGKVSVSVIFNSETFWLSQKRMAELFGVDTRTVNYHLQQIYDTGELKERATIRKIEIVQQEGDRSVSRTIAVYNLDAVIAVGYRVNSYEATQFRMWCASILKEFMLKGFVLDDERLKNTNVFGKDYFDELLERIREIRTSERRYYQKITDIYAECSADYDSQSEATKRFYKIVQNMMHWAVTHKTAAEIIYERVDADKPHMGLMSWKHAPDGRIIKSDVAVAKNYLSEVEVDSLNLLSNAFLDFAESMARRHILLTMADWMKKLDDFLRISDYDVLKDAGKVSHEAALEKALGEYEKFRLVQDRDYLSDFDKEIKGLFDSLGEK
;
A
#
# COMPACT_ATOMS: atom_id res chain seq x y z
N MET A 1 45.77 1.95 15.89
CA MET A 1 46.07 2.56 14.58
C MET A 1 44.91 3.51 14.29
N LYS A 2 45.16 4.80 14.01
CA LYS A 2 44.07 5.75 13.71
C LYS A 2 43.38 5.32 12.41
N SER A 3 42.05 5.41 12.35
CA SER A 3 41.30 5.05 11.15
C SER A 3 41.57 6.08 10.06
N PRO A 4 41.67 5.71 8.77
CA PRO A 4 41.77 6.69 7.68
C PRO A 4 40.57 7.66 7.66
N PHE A 5 39.44 7.28 8.27
CA PHE A 5 38.24 8.10 8.41
C PHE A 5 38.30 9.12 9.56
N ASP A 6 39.25 8.96 10.50
CA ASP A 6 39.55 9.97 11.53
C ASP A 6 40.31 11.15 10.91
N GLU A 7 41.20 10.88 9.94
CA GLU A 7 42.08 11.89 9.33
C GLU A 7 41.32 12.88 8.45
N ILE A 8 40.19 12.45 7.88
CA ILE A 8 39.32 13.25 7.01
C ILE A 8 38.10 13.85 7.75
N LYS A 9 38.03 13.64 9.07
CA LYS A 9 36.95 14.15 9.93
C LYS A 9 37.13 15.65 10.14
N ARG A 10 36.08 16.42 9.89
CA ARG A 10 36.05 17.89 10.03
C ARG A 10 34.96 18.30 11.03
N VAL A 11 35.08 19.52 11.56
CA VAL A 11 34.10 20.13 12.48
C VAL A 11 33.66 21.44 11.85
N ASP A 12 32.36 21.74 11.87
CA ASP A 12 31.83 22.99 11.36
C ASP A 12 31.81 24.13 12.40
N GLU A 13 31.38 25.32 11.96
CA GLU A 13 31.28 26.52 12.80
C GLU A 13 30.36 26.34 14.03
N LYS A 14 29.49 25.33 14.02
CA LYS A 14 28.56 24.99 15.12
C LYS A 14 29.08 23.83 15.98
N GLY A 15 30.31 23.35 15.75
CA GLY A 15 30.88 22.21 16.48
C GLY A 15 30.37 20.85 15.99
N ILE A 16 29.69 20.77 14.84
CA ILE A 16 29.11 19.53 14.31
C ILE A 16 30.13 18.82 13.43
N LEU A 17 30.27 17.51 13.66
CA LEU A 17 31.19 16.65 12.92
C LEU A 17 30.66 16.36 11.52
N PHE A 18 31.53 16.45 10.52
CA PHE A 18 31.20 16.12 9.14
C PHE A 18 32.38 15.59 8.33
N TRP A 19 32.07 15.01 7.18
CA TRP A 19 33.04 14.54 6.17
C TRP A 19 32.70 15.12 4.79
N SER A 20 33.72 15.47 4.00
CA SER A 20 33.51 15.80 2.57
C SER A 20 33.30 14.51 1.78
N SER A 21 32.34 14.51 0.86
CA SER A 21 32.13 13.38 -0.03
C SER A 21 33.34 13.06 -0.90
N ARG A 22 34.18 14.05 -1.24
CA ARG A 22 35.39 13.86 -2.04
C ARG A 22 36.52 13.21 -1.27
N ASP A 23 36.68 13.58 0.00
CA ASP A 23 37.65 12.93 0.89
C ASP A 23 37.20 11.52 1.24
N LEU A 24 35.91 11.32 1.51
CA LEU A 24 35.33 10.01 1.75
C LEU A 24 35.54 9.07 0.55
N ALA A 25 35.32 9.56 -0.68
CA ALA A 25 35.56 8.78 -1.89
C ALA A 25 37.00 8.25 -1.96
N ARG A 26 37.97 9.14 -1.72
CA ARG A 26 39.41 8.80 -1.71
C ARG A 26 39.73 7.80 -0.60
N ALA A 27 39.25 8.05 0.62
CA ALA A 27 39.46 7.16 1.77
C ALA A 27 38.83 5.77 1.59
N MET A 28 37.74 5.66 0.81
CA MET A 28 37.08 4.39 0.47
C MET A 28 37.69 3.68 -0.76
N GLY A 29 38.72 4.25 -1.39
CA GLY A 29 39.42 3.65 -2.53
C GLY A 29 38.73 3.87 -3.89
N TYR A 30 38.02 4.99 -4.06
CA TYR A 30 37.53 5.45 -5.36
C TYR A 30 38.50 6.46 -5.96
N SER A 31 39.11 6.12 -7.09
CA SER A 31 40.03 6.98 -7.84
C SER A 31 39.31 8.04 -8.68
N ASP A 32 38.12 7.72 -9.20
CA ASP A 32 37.26 8.64 -9.94
C ASP A 32 36.00 8.96 -9.12
N TYR A 33 35.84 10.24 -8.78
CA TYR A 33 34.71 10.74 -8.02
C TYR A 33 33.36 10.52 -8.75
N ARG A 34 33.33 10.50 -10.09
CA ARG A 34 32.09 10.23 -10.86
C ARG A 34 31.48 8.87 -10.55
N ASN A 35 32.32 7.88 -10.29
CA ASN A 35 31.85 6.55 -9.88
C ASN A 35 31.27 6.59 -8.47
N PHE A 36 31.81 7.44 -7.60
CA PHE A 36 31.30 7.65 -6.26
C PHE A 36 30.01 8.48 -6.23
N GLU A 37 29.81 9.41 -7.16
CA GLU A 37 28.54 10.15 -7.31
C GLU A 37 27.34 9.20 -7.52
N ARG A 38 27.53 8.09 -8.25
CA ARG A 38 26.50 7.05 -8.40
C ARG A 38 26.17 6.37 -7.07
N VAL A 39 27.17 6.14 -6.23
CA VAL A 39 27.00 5.55 -4.89
C VAL A 39 26.29 6.54 -3.98
N ILE A 40 26.67 7.81 -4.01
CA ILE A 40 25.98 8.89 -3.30
C ILE A 40 24.52 8.98 -3.77
N GLY A 41 24.25 8.92 -5.07
CA GLY A 41 22.89 8.91 -5.61
C GLY A 41 22.05 7.74 -5.11
N LYS A 42 22.63 6.53 -4.99
CA LYS A 42 21.97 5.37 -4.36
C LYS A 42 21.74 5.61 -2.87
N ALA A 43 22.75 6.13 -2.17
CA ALA A 43 22.67 6.42 -0.75
C ALA A 43 21.60 7.47 -0.43
N ILE A 44 21.48 8.52 -1.25
CA ILE A 44 20.42 9.53 -1.16
C ILE A 44 19.06 8.89 -1.40
N LYS A 45 18.91 8.02 -2.40
CA LYS A 45 17.65 7.28 -2.62
C LYS A 45 17.28 6.45 -1.41
N VAL A 46 18.23 5.73 -0.80
CA VAL A 46 18.02 4.95 0.42
C VAL A 46 17.72 5.85 1.63
N CYS A 47 18.39 6.99 1.72
CA CYS A 47 18.17 8.02 2.74
C CYS A 47 16.72 8.53 2.69
N ASN A 48 16.27 8.89 1.49
CA ASN A 48 14.91 9.37 1.24
C ASN A 48 13.87 8.25 1.44
N GLN A 49 14.15 7.01 1.01
CA GLN A 49 13.27 5.85 1.23
C GLN A 49 13.08 5.54 2.72
N LYS A 50 14.10 5.78 3.54
CA LYS A 50 14.06 5.54 5.00
C LYS A 50 13.56 6.73 5.81
N GLY A 51 13.13 7.83 5.16
CA GLY A 51 12.60 9.01 5.83
C GLY A 51 13.65 9.94 6.47
N TYR A 52 14.93 9.73 6.16
CA TYR A 52 16.00 10.58 6.68
C TYR A 52 16.08 11.89 5.90
N HIS A 53 16.14 13.04 6.61
CA HIS A 53 16.17 14.35 5.98
C HIS A 53 17.45 14.57 5.15
N PHE A 54 17.30 14.90 3.87
CA PHE A 54 18.42 15.14 2.96
C PHE A 54 19.31 16.30 3.42
N GLY A 55 18.71 17.42 3.84
CA GLY A 55 19.45 18.63 4.21
C GLY A 55 20.40 18.46 5.41
N ASP A 56 20.08 17.53 6.30
CA ASP A 56 20.82 17.31 7.55
C ASP A 56 21.96 16.31 7.36
N ASN A 57 21.87 15.49 6.32
CA ASN A 57 22.76 14.37 6.05
C ASN A 57 23.64 14.59 4.81
N PHE A 58 23.13 15.30 3.81
CA PHE A 58 23.76 15.56 2.52
C PHE A 58 23.61 17.04 2.15
N SER A 59 24.37 17.92 2.82
CA SER A 59 24.31 19.36 2.54
C SER A 59 25.31 19.72 1.44
N LEU A 60 24.88 20.39 0.37
CA LEU A 60 25.79 20.87 -0.66
C LEU A 60 26.66 22.01 -0.12
N PHE A 61 27.94 21.97 -0.40
CA PHE A 61 28.85 23.09 -0.16
C PHE A 61 29.97 23.11 -1.21
N THR A 62 30.55 24.28 -1.39
CA THR A 62 31.68 24.47 -2.30
C THR A 62 32.98 24.42 -1.51
N GLU A 63 33.92 23.58 -1.94
CA GLU A 63 35.26 23.54 -1.34
C GLU A 63 36.35 23.78 -2.39
N MET A 64 37.49 24.31 -1.94
CA MET A 64 38.69 24.45 -2.77
C MET A 64 39.45 23.13 -2.77
N VAL A 65 39.59 22.52 -3.94
CA VAL A 65 40.31 21.26 -4.12
C VAL A 65 41.57 21.50 -4.93
N GLN A 66 42.69 20.93 -4.46
CA GLN A 66 43.95 20.93 -5.19
C GLN A 66 43.90 19.89 -6.32
N LEU A 67 44.18 20.31 -7.54
CA LEU A 67 44.27 19.46 -8.72
C LEU A 67 45.65 18.77 -8.78
N GLY A 68 45.75 17.70 -9.57
CA GLY A 68 47.03 16.99 -9.80
C GLY A 68 48.15 17.87 -10.39
N SER A 69 47.83 19.04 -10.93
CA SER A 69 48.77 20.07 -11.39
C SER A 69 49.24 21.05 -10.31
N GLY A 70 48.76 20.90 -9.07
CA GLY A 70 49.04 21.82 -7.95
C GLY A 70 48.13 23.05 -7.88
N ALA A 71 47.33 23.33 -8.92
CA ALA A 71 46.37 24.44 -8.96
C ALA A 71 45.12 24.14 -8.11
N PHE A 72 44.50 25.17 -7.52
CA PHE A 72 43.27 25.02 -6.74
C PHE A 72 42.04 25.41 -7.57
N ARG A 73 40.93 24.68 -7.39
CA ARG A 73 39.65 24.96 -8.04
C ARG A 73 38.50 24.84 -7.05
N GLN A 74 37.52 25.75 -7.15
CA GLN A 74 36.25 25.62 -6.45
C GLN A 74 35.41 24.50 -7.08
N VAL A 75 34.95 23.58 -6.25
CA VAL A 75 34.14 22.45 -6.69
C VAL A 75 33.01 22.20 -5.70
N ASP A 76 31.82 21.94 -6.23
CA ASP A 76 30.68 21.54 -5.41
C ASP A 76 30.87 20.09 -4.93
N THR A 77 30.50 19.88 -3.67
CA THR A 77 30.63 18.62 -2.94
C THR A 77 29.53 18.52 -1.87
N TYR A 78 29.42 17.37 -1.23
CA TYR A 78 28.49 17.16 -0.13
C TYR A 78 29.25 17.16 1.20
N ARG A 79 28.70 17.91 2.15
CA ARG A 79 28.94 17.74 3.57
C ARG A 79 28.08 16.57 4.04
N LEU A 80 28.74 15.57 4.60
CA LEU A 80 28.14 14.31 5.01
C LEU A 80 28.14 14.18 6.53
N SER A 81 26.98 13.85 7.10
CA SER A 81 26.88 13.40 8.49
C SER A 81 27.51 12.01 8.66
N SER A 82 27.71 11.58 9.90
CA SER A 82 28.14 10.20 10.23
C SER A 82 27.17 9.17 9.63
N LEU A 83 25.86 9.45 9.69
CA LEU A 83 24.79 8.62 9.15
C LEU A 83 24.85 8.57 7.61
N ALA A 84 25.06 9.70 6.94
CA ALA A 84 25.24 9.71 5.48
C ALA A 84 26.45 8.87 5.06
N CYS A 85 27.57 8.97 5.79
CA CYS A 85 28.76 8.15 5.55
C CYS A 85 28.47 6.65 5.75
N LEU A 86 27.69 6.28 6.76
CA LEU A 86 27.26 4.90 6.99
C LEU A 86 26.36 4.39 5.85
N ILE A 87 25.37 5.17 5.42
CA ILE A 87 24.46 4.78 4.32
C ILE A 87 25.24 4.65 3.01
N ILE A 88 26.16 5.57 2.72
CA ILE A 88 27.05 5.49 1.55
C ILE A 88 27.88 4.21 1.61
N SER A 89 28.48 3.91 2.76
CA SER A 89 29.32 2.72 2.95
C SER A 89 28.54 1.43 2.73
N LYS A 90 27.32 1.34 3.27
CA LYS A 90 26.43 0.16 3.09
C LYS A 90 26.00 -0.07 1.64
N ASN A 91 25.99 0.97 0.82
CA ASN A 91 25.55 0.94 -0.58
C ASN A 91 26.70 0.99 -1.60
N ALA A 92 27.95 1.02 -1.12
CA ALA A 92 29.15 1.00 -1.92
C ALA A 92 29.59 -0.43 -2.30
N ASP A 93 30.57 -0.55 -3.19
CA ASP A 93 31.10 -1.86 -3.61
C ASP A 93 31.84 -2.57 -2.46
N LYS A 94 31.20 -3.60 -1.90
CA LYS A 94 31.73 -4.41 -0.80
C LYS A 94 32.99 -5.21 -1.14
N LYS A 95 33.39 -5.29 -2.43
CA LYS A 95 34.67 -5.92 -2.82
C LYS A 95 35.87 -5.06 -2.43
N LYS A 96 35.70 -3.75 -2.20
CA LYS A 96 36.76 -2.85 -1.74
C LYS A 96 36.96 -2.97 -0.22
N PRO A 97 38.15 -3.32 0.28
CA PRO A 97 38.40 -3.49 1.72
C PRO A 97 38.10 -2.23 2.55
N LEU A 98 38.43 -1.06 1.99
CA LEU A 98 38.20 0.24 2.64
C LEU A 98 36.71 0.57 2.79
N VAL A 99 35.83 0.02 1.95
CA VAL A 99 34.37 0.18 2.09
C VAL A 99 33.85 -0.56 3.32
N LYS A 100 34.33 -1.78 3.57
CA LYS A 100 33.95 -2.55 4.77
C LYS A 100 34.46 -1.87 6.04
N LEU A 101 35.68 -1.35 6.00
CA LEU A 101 36.25 -0.59 7.12
C LEU A 101 35.45 0.69 7.40
N ALA A 102 35.00 1.38 6.34
CA ALA A 102 34.11 2.54 6.46
C ALA A 102 32.78 2.16 7.09
N GLU A 103 32.15 1.07 6.64
CA GLU A 103 30.88 0.60 7.20
C GLU A 103 30.98 0.32 8.70
N GLN A 104 32.06 -0.36 9.12
CA GLN A 104 32.31 -0.63 10.54
C GLN A 104 32.57 0.68 11.32
N TYR A 105 33.49 1.51 10.83
CA TYR A 105 33.85 2.77 11.49
C TYR A 105 32.64 3.70 11.65
N TYR A 106 31.85 3.91 10.60
CA TYR A 106 30.68 4.80 10.67
C TYR A 106 29.49 4.16 11.38
N SER A 107 29.47 2.82 11.54
CA SER A 107 28.52 2.16 12.44
C SER A 107 28.86 2.45 13.90
N ASP A 108 30.15 2.49 14.25
CA ASP A 108 30.63 2.76 15.61
C ASP A 108 30.60 4.27 15.95
N VAL A 109 30.77 5.14 14.94
CA VAL A 109 30.80 6.60 15.07
C VAL A 109 29.42 7.24 14.91
N SER A 110 28.46 6.56 14.27
CA SER A 110 27.09 7.07 14.16
C SER A 110 26.48 7.18 15.54
N SER A 111 26.29 8.42 16.01
CA SER A 111 25.75 8.65 17.33
C SER A 111 24.27 8.28 17.35
N ALA A 112 23.77 7.77 18.47
CA ALA A 112 22.32 7.62 18.66
C ALA A 112 21.57 8.96 18.48
N ARG A 113 22.27 10.11 18.60
CA ARG A 113 21.74 11.43 18.28
C ARG A 113 21.52 11.63 16.78
N ASP A 114 22.38 11.11 15.91
CA ASP A 114 22.20 11.17 14.45
C ASP A 114 21.06 10.24 14.02
N ILE A 115 20.96 9.07 14.65
CA ILE A 115 19.84 8.13 14.46
C ILE A 115 18.54 8.79 14.95
N VAL A 116 18.50 9.34 16.16
CA VAL A 116 17.31 10.03 16.71
C VAL A 116 16.96 11.28 15.92
N SER A 117 17.92 12.14 15.56
CA SER A 117 17.71 13.34 14.74
C SER A 117 17.21 12.99 13.33
N SER A 118 17.66 11.87 12.77
CA SER A 118 17.16 11.37 11.47
C SER A 118 15.79 10.72 11.56
N LEU A 119 15.35 10.34 12.77
CA LEU A 119 14.00 9.83 13.06
C LEU A 119 13.05 10.96 13.48
N GLU A 120 13.57 12.11 13.95
CA GLU A 120 12.83 13.31 14.38
C GLU A 120 12.20 14.13 13.22
N SER A 121 12.35 13.70 11.97
CA SER A 121 11.95 14.45 10.77
C SER A 121 10.44 14.46 10.47
N ASN A 122 9.60 13.75 11.22
CA ASN A 122 8.15 13.74 10.99
C ASN A 122 7.40 14.43 12.13
N ILE A 123 6.96 15.65 11.85
CA ILE A 123 6.17 16.49 12.74
C ILE A 123 4.77 15.88 12.89
N PHE A 124 4.35 15.64 14.13
CA PHE A 124 2.94 15.45 14.46
C PHE A 124 2.32 16.83 14.66
N LEU A 125 1.33 17.15 13.82
CA LEU A 125 0.53 18.37 13.89
C LEU A 125 -0.86 17.97 14.37
N TYR A 126 -1.34 18.55 15.47
CA TYR A 126 -2.77 18.55 15.76
C TYR A 126 -3.22 20.00 16.01
N HIS A 127 -4.43 20.30 15.57
CA HIS A 127 -4.96 21.66 15.56
C HIS A 127 -5.65 21.97 16.90
N SER A 128 -5.25 23.07 17.52
CA SER A 128 -5.99 23.76 18.58
C SER A 128 -6.62 25.03 17.99
N SER A 129 -7.76 25.46 18.53
CA SER A 129 -8.39 26.74 18.19
C SER A 129 -7.50 27.97 18.47
N ALA A 130 -6.38 27.82 19.19
CA ALA A 130 -5.42 28.87 19.53
C ALA A 130 -4.12 28.85 18.71
N GLY A 131 -3.93 27.91 17.78
CA GLY A 131 -2.75 27.84 16.91
C GLY A 131 -2.21 26.42 16.68
N LYS A 132 -1.28 26.29 15.72
CA LYS A 132 -0.64 25.02 15.35
C LYS A 132 0.36 24.59 16.44
N VAL A 133 0.09 23.50 17.15
CA VAL A 133 1.09 22.84 18.01
C VAL A 133 1.83 21.82 17.15
N SER A 134 3.17 21.93 17.10
CA SER A 134 4.04 21.06 16.32
C SER A 134 5.01 20.34 17.26
N VAL A 135 5.02 19.01 17.21
CA VAL A 135 5.95 18.18 18.00
C VAL A 135 6.67 17.22 17.07
N SER A 136 7.99 17.16 17.14
CA SER A 136 8.80 16.20 16.41
C SER A 136 8.68 14.80 17.02
N VAL A 137 8.43 13.80 16.18
CA VAL A 137 8.23 12.41 16.61
C VAL A 137 9.23 11.49 15.92
N ILE A 138 9.71 10.47 16.64
CA ILE A 138 10.64 9.45 16.13
C ILE A 138 9.82 8.36 15.43
N PHE A 139 10.00 8.18 14.11
CA PHE A 139 9.27 7.16 13.34
C PHE A 139 10.10 5.89 13.12
N ASN A 140 9.60 4.71 13.51
CA ASN A 140 10.26 3.44 13.20
C ASN A 140 9.25 2.47 12.59
N SER A 141 9.35 2.27 11.26
CA SER A 141 8.75 1.29 10.31
C SER A 141 7.31 0.76 10.52
N GLU A 142 6.74 0.82 11.71
CA GLU A 142 5.42 0.30 12.08
C GLU A 142 4.71 1.19 13.13
N THR A 143 5.44 2.02 13.90
CA THR A 143 4.85 2.90 14.91
C THR A 143 5.78 4.06 15.28
N PHE A 144 5.23 5.06 15.95
CA PHE A 144 5.99 6.21 16.42
C PHE A 144 6.35 6.07 17.91
N TRP A 145 7.51 6.63 18.26
CA TRP A 145 8.06 6.56 19.61
C TRP A 145 8.33 7.96 20.16
N LEU A 146 8.02 8.19 21.44
CA LEU A 146 8.30 9.43 22.14
C LEU A 146 9.04 9.19 23.45
N SER A 147 10.02 10.03 23.74
CA SER A 147 10.62 10.09 25.09
C SER A 147 9.69 10.81 26.04
N GLN A 148 9.85 10.61 27.36
CA GLN A 148 9.01 11.28 28.34
C GLN A 148 9.12 12.81 28.26
N LYS A 149 10.31 13.32 27.91
CA LYS A 149 10.51 14.75 27.69
C LYS A 149 9.69 15.29 26.52
N ARG A 150 9.63 14.57 25.41
CA ARG A 150 8.82 14.97 24.25
C ARG A 150 7.33 14.85 24.52
N MET A 151 6.88 13.84 25.28
CA MET A 151 5.49 13.77 25.74
C MET A 151 5.14 14.94 26.66
N ALA A 152 6.06 15.35 27.51
CA ALA A 152 5.88 16.50 28.41
C ALA A 152 5.70 17.80 27.60
N GLU A 153 6.52 18.00 26.57
CA GLU A 153 6.36 19.09 25.59
C GLU A 153 5.02 19.00 24.85
N LEU A 154 4.64 17.81 24.36
CA LEU A 154 3.38 17.57 23.64
C LEU A 154 2.15 17.90 24.47
N PHE A 155 2.14 17.52 25.75
CA PHE A 155 1.01 17.71 26.63
C PHE A 155 1.14 18.95 27.53
N GLY A 156 2.14 19.82 27.32
CA GLY A 156 2.29 21.05 28.11
C GLY A 156 2.45 20.82 29.61
N VAL A 157 3.13 19.75 30.02
CA VAL A 157 3.34 19.39 31.43
C VAL A 157 4.81 19.13 31.75
N ASP A 158 5.13 18.98 33.03
CA ASP A 158 6.46 18.55 33.46
C ASP A 158 6.70 17.06 33.18
N THR A 159 7.95 16.69 32.93
CA THR A 159 8.34 15.29 32.68
C THR A 159 8.03 14.37 33.87
N ARG A 160 8.04 14.89 35.10
CA ARG A 160 7.63 14.14 36.31
C ARG A 160 6.18 13.70 36.25
N THR A 161 5.30 14.53 35.69
CA THR A 161 3.88 14.21 35.52
C THR A 161 3.69 13.06 34.52
N VAL A 162 4.43 13.08 33.42
CA VAL A 162 4.45 11.97 32.45
C VAL A 162 4.94 10.68 33.11
N ASN A 163 6.05 10.74 33.84
CA ASN A 163 6.60 9.57 34.55
C ASN A 163 5.59 8.99 35.57
N TYR A 164 4.91 9.86 36.32
CA TYR A 164 3.87 9.46 37.25
C TYR A 164 2.74 8.69 36.54
N HIS A 165 2.22 9.21 35.44
CA HIS A 165 1.14 8.53 34.70
C HIS A 165 1.59 7.23 34.06
N LEU A 166 2.80 7.16 33.51
CA LEU A 166 3.37 5.92 32.97
C LEU A 166 3.47 4.84 34.05
N GLN A 167 3.95 5.21 35.24
CA GLN A 167 4.01 4.27 36.37
C GLN A 167 2.61 3.74 36.72
N GLN A 168 1.63 4.63 36.85
CA GLN A 168 0.25 4.24 37.17
C GLN A 168 -0.38 3.35 36.08
N ILE A 169 -0.14 3.63 34.80
CA ILE A 169 -0.60 2.80 33.67
C ILE A 169 -0.11 1.35 33.80
N TYR A 170 1.15 1.17 34.20
CA TYR A 170 1.74 -0.15 34.39
C TYR A 170 1.28 -0.82 35.69
N ASP A 171 1.16 -0.05 36.77
CA ASP A 171 0.67 -0.55 38.07
C ASP A 171 -0.78 -1.08 37.95
N THR A 172 -1.62 -0.42 37.15
CA THR A 172 -3.00 -0.87 36.90
C THR A 172 -3.08 -2.00 35.87
N GLY A 173 -1.98 -2.35 35.20
CA GLY A 173 -1.94 -3.36 34.15
C GLY A 173 -2.67 -2.97 32.86
N GLU A 174 -2.93 -1.68 32.63
CA GLU A 174 -3.57 -1.21 31.40
C GLU A 174 -2.68 -1.48 30.19
N LEU A 175 -1.37 -1.28 30.36
CA LEU A 175 -0.35 -1.61 29.36
C LEU A 175 0.72 -2.51 29.97
N LYS A 176 1.38 -3.31 29.12
CA LYS A 176 2.52 -4.14 29.52
C LYS A 176 3.82 -3.41 29.21
N GLU A 177 4.57 -3.04 30.24
CA GLU A 177 5.81 -2.26 30.12
C GLU A 177 6.79 -2.81 29.07
N ARG A 178 7.02 -4.13 29.04
CA ARG A 178 7.93 -4.78 28.06
C ARG A 178 7.52 -4.61 26.59
N ALA A 179 6.24 -4.35 26.31
CA ALA A 179 5.73 -4.16 24.94
C ALA A 179 5.76 -2.68 24.52
N THR A 180 5.77 -1.76 25.49
CA THR A 180 5.53 -0.33 25.26
C THR A 180 6.74 0.55 25.53
N ILE A 181 7.83 0.01 26.10
CA ILE A 181 9.08 0.74 26.36
C ILE A 181 10.25 0.17 25.54
N ARG A 182 11.10 1.05 25.01
CA ARG A 182 12.43 0.71 24.51
C ARG A 182 13.46 1.62 25.15
N LYS A 183 14.61 1.06 25.52
CA LYS A 183 15.75 1.81 26.06
C LYS A 183 16.76 2.04 24.94
N ILE A 184 17.10 3.29 24.68
CA ILE A 184 18.08 3.71 23.68
C ILE A 184 19.25 4.35 24.42
N GLU A 185 20.47 3.90 24.17
CA GLU A 185 21.65 4.54 24.72
C GLU A 185 22.04 5.75 23.86
N ILE A 186 22.15 6.91 24.49
CA ILE A 186 22.55 8.16 23.84
C ILE A 186 23.86 8.64 24.44
N VAL A 187 24.90 8.75 23.61
CA VAL A 187 26.18 9.35 24.02
C VAL A 187 26.06 10.87 23.85
N GLN A 188 26.13 11.59 24.97
CA GLN A 188 26.16 13.05 25.02
C GLN A 188 27.57 13.50 25.39
N GLN A 189 28.11 14.52 24.70
CA GLN A 189 29.33 15.19 25.15
C GLN A 189 28.99 16.26 26.17
N GLU A 190 29.55 16.16 27.38
CA GLU A 190 29.53 17.19 28.41
C GLU A 190 30.97 17.65 28.66
N GLY A 191 31.30 18.84 28.12
CA GLY A 191 32.70 19.28 28.02
C GLY A 191 33.53 18.34 27.15
N ASP A 192 34.73 17.99 27.59
CA ASP A 192 35.63 17.04 26.89
C ASP A 192 35.27 15.55 27.10
N ARG A 193 34.18 15.24 27.82
CA ARG A 193 33.83 13.85 28.19
C ARG A 193 32.59 13.37 27.44
N SER A 194 32.67 12.16 26.90
CA SER A 194 31.52 11.45 26.32
C SER A 194 30.83 10.63 27.41
N VAL A 195 29.56 10.96 27.68
CA VAL A 195 28.73 10.31 28.72
C VAL A 195 27.56 9.60 28.03
N SER A 196 27.45 8.29 28.21
CA SER A 196 26.31 7.48 27.72
C SER A 196 25.14 7.57 28.71
N ARG A 197 23.98 8.00 28.21
CA ARG A 197 22.71 8.07 28.94
C ARG A 197 21.68 7.16 28.28
N THR A 198 21.13 6.22 29.03
CA THR A 198 20.01 5.41 28.56
C THR A 198 18.73 6.22 28.65
N ILE A 199 18.10 6.52 27.51
CA ILE A 199 16.80 7.18 27.41
C ILE A 199 15.73 6.15 27.10
N ALA A 200 14.64 6.18 27.86
CA ALA A 200 13.45 5.40 27.55
C ALA A 200 12.59 6.14 26.51
N VAL A 201 12.14 5.41 25.51
CA VAL A 201 11.12 5.85 24.55
C VAL A 201 9.93 4.90 24.62
N TYR A 202 8.75 5.43 24.31
CA TYR A 202 7.50 4.71 24.44
C TYR A 202 6.67 4.82 23.16
N ASN A 203 5.93 3.75 22.86
CA ASN A 203 5.12 3.64 21.64
C ASN A 203 3.84 4.49 21.71
N LEU A 204 3.09 4.51 20.60
CA LEU A 204 1.83 5.25 20.47
C LEU A 204 0.81 4.93 21.59
N ASP A 205 0.65 3.67 21.99
CA ASP A 205 -0.33 3.28 23.03
C ASP A 205 -0.05 3.97 24.36
N ALA A 206 1.22 3.99 24.77
CA ALA A 206 1.64 4.69 25.97
C ALA A 206 1.43 6.21 25.87
N VAL A 207 1.68 6.79 24.69
CA VAL A 207 1.44 8.22 24.43
C VAL A 207 -0.04 8.57 24.57
N ILE A 208 -0.94 7.77 23.96
CA ILE A 208 -2.39 7.94 24.09
C ILE A 208 -2.79 7.83 25.57
N ALA A 209 -2.37 6.75 26.24
CA ALA A 209 -2.75 6.48 27.62
C ALA A 209 -2.34 7.62 28.58
N VAL A 210 -1.16 8.21 28.37
CA VAL A 210 -0.71 9.39 29.11
C VAL A 210 -1.56 10.61 28.74
N GLY A 211 -1.79 10.88 27.45
CA GLY A 211 -2.60 12.01 26.98
C GLY A 211 -4.03 12.02 27.52
N TYR A 212 -4.61 10.85 27.80
CA TYR A 212 -5.93 10.74 28.44
C TYR A 212 -5.92 10.98 29.95
N ARG A 213 -4.76 10.83 30.62
CA ARG A 213 -4.62 11.01 32.08
C ARG A 213 -4.08 12.38 32.48
N VAL A 214 -3.33 13.02 31.59
CA VAL A 214 -2.75 14.35 31.84
C VAL A 214 -3.84 15.42 31.86
N ASN A 215 -3.80 16.27 32.89
CA ASN A 215 -4.69 17.41 33.03
C ASN A 215 -4.00 18.72 32.60
N SER A 216 -4.04 19.00 31.31
CA SER A 216 -3.55 20.26 30.72
C SER A 216 -4.45 20.72 29.57
N TYR A 217 -4.26 21.97 29.13
CA TYR A 217 -4.97 22.50 27.97
C TYR A 217 -4.62 21.69 26.70
N GLU A 218 -3.33 21.43 26.49
CA GLU A 218 -2.79 20.68 25.35
C GLU A 218 -3.32 19.25 25.31
N ALA A 219 -3.35 18.56 26.47
CA ALA A 219 -3.92 17.22 26.58
C ALA A 219 -5.45 17.22 26.35
N THR A 220 -6.14 18.29 26.75
CA THR A 220 -7.58 18.46 26.46
C THR A 220 -7.81 18.62 24.96
N GLN A 221 -7.01 19.44 24.27
CA GLN A 221 -7.07 19.59 22.82
C GLN A 221 -6.74 18.27 22.10
N PHE A 222 -5.73 17.53 22.59
CA PHE A 222 -5.40 16.20 22.08
C PHE A 222 -6.58 15.24 22.20
N ARG A 223 -7.26 15.18 23.36
CA ARG A 223 -8.46 14.34 23.55
C ARG A 223 -9.61 14.78 22.65
N MET A 224 -9.84 16.08 22.49
CA MET A 224 -10.87 16.60 21.57
C MET A 224 -10.58 16.18 20.12
N TRP A 225 -9.32 16.24 19.71
CA TRP A 225 -8.87 15.77 18.41
C TRP A 225 -9.04 14.25 18.26
N CYS A 226 -8.57 13.43 19.22
CA CYS A 226 -8.80 11.98 19.21
C CYS A 226 -10.28 11.64 19.14
N ALA A 227 -11.13 12.36 19.88
CA ALA A 227 -12.57 12.18 19.86
C ALA A 227 -13.19 12.59 18.51
N SER A 228 -12.70 13.65 17.86
CA SER A 228 -13.19 14.03 16.52
C SER A 228 -12.79 13.01 15.47
N ILE A 229 -11.55 12.50 15.53
CA ILE A 229 -11.04 11.44 14.66
C ILE A 229 -11.86 10.16 14.86
N LEU A 230 -12.07 9.73 16.11
CA LEU A 230 -12.89 8.55 16.40
C LEU A 230 -14.33 8.77 15.94
N LYS A 231 -14.92 9.94 16.18
CA LYS A 231 -16.27 10.27 15.71
C LYS A 231 -16.37 10.24 14.19
N GLU A 232 -15.38 10.80 13.50
CA GLU A 232 -15.31 10.77 12.05
C GLU A 232 -15.17 9.33 11.52
N PHE A 233 -14.29 8.53 12.13
CA PHE A 233 -14.15 7.11 11.82
C PHE A 233 -15.47 6.35 12.01
N MET A 234 -16.14 6.56 13.14
CA MET A 234 -17.42 5.91 13.46
C MET A 234 -18.55 6.34 12.52
N LEU A 235 -18.48 7.54 11.93
CA LEU A 235 -19.49 8.05 11.00
C LEU A 235 -19.22 7.68 9.54
N LYS A 236 -17.94 7.69 9.13
CA LYS A 236 -17.53 7.56 7.73
C LYS A 236 -16.89 6.20 7.40
N GLY A 237 -16.47 5.44 8.40
CA GLY A 237 -15.72 4.19 8.24
C GLY A 237 -14.21 4.38 8.04
N PHE A 238 -13.75 5.62 7.86
CA PHE A 238 -12.34 5.98 7.65
C PHE A 238 -12.09 7.43 8.09
N VAL A 239 -10.81 7.79 8.29
CA VAL A 239 -10.39 9.17 8.60
C VAL A 239 -9.22 9.53 7.72
N LEU A 240 -9.28 10.70 7.08
CA LEU A 240 -8.21 11.22 6.24
C LEU A 240 -7.51 12.40 6.91
N ASP A 241 -6.19 12.40 6.85
CA ASP A 241 -5.37 13.56 7.23
C ASP A 241 -5.04 14.37 5.98
N ASP A 242 -5.91 15.32 5.64
CA ASP A 242 -5.80 16.15 4.44
C ASP A 242 -4.49 16.98 4.38
N GLU A 243 -3.94 17.41 5.53
CA GLU A 243 -2.67 18.17 5.54
C GLU A 243 -1.46 17.24 5.34
N ARG A 244 -1.49 16.01 5.85
CA ARG A 244 -0.47 14.98 5.54
C ARG A 244 -0.58 14.46 4.12
N LEU A 245 -1.79 14.37 3.55
CA LEU A 245 -1.98 13.97 2.15
C LEU A 245 -1.53 15.07 1.16
N LYS A 246 -1.62 16.35 1.55
CA LYS A 246 -1.13 17.49 0.77
C LYS A 246 0.38 17.68 0.82
N ASN A 247 1.03 17.20 1.89
CA ASN A 247 2.49 17.26 2.04
C ASN A 247 3.12 15.93 1.62
N THR A 248 3.92 15.94 0.56
CA THR A 248 4.50 14.76 -0.14
C THR A 248 5.37 13.80 0.70
N ASN A 249 5.49 14.02 2.01
CA ASN A 249 6.50 13.39 2.85
C ASN A 249 5.99 12.56 4.04
N VAL A 250 4.69 12.24 4.15
CA VAL A 250 4.19 11.64 5.40
C VAL A 250 3.38 10.33 5.25
N PHE A 251 3.21 9.81 4.04
CA PHE A 251 2.85 8.41 3.85
C PHE A 251 3.94 7.70 3.09
N GLY A 252 4.54 6.71 3.77
CA GLY A 252 5.46 5.76 3.16
C GLY A 252 4.79 5.14 1.94
N LYS A 253 5.61 4.92 0.92
CA LYS A 253 5.30 4.30 -0.37
C LYS A 253 4.42 3.05 -0.32
N ASP A 254 4.29 2.41 0.83
CA ASP A 254 3.76 1.05 0.96
C ASP A 254 2.25 0.92 0.74
N TYR A 255 1.39 1.87 1.15
CA TYR A 255 -0.07 1.70 0.95
C TYR A 255 -0.48 1.73 -0.53
N PHE A 256 0.02 2.71 -1.29
CA PHE A 256 -0.29 2.79 -2.73
C PHE A 256 0.49 1.75 -3.52
N ASP A 257 1.71 1.36 -3.09
CA ASP A 257 2.42 0.23 -3.69
C ASP A 257 1.69 -1.10 -3.45
N GLU A 258 1.12 -1.33 -2.26
CA GLU A 258 0.26 -2.48 -1.93
C GLU A 258 -1.05 -2.44 -2.73
N LEU A 259 -1.68 -1.27 -2.85
CA LEU A 259 -2.87 -1.09 -3.69
C LEU A 259 -2.57 -1.43 -5.16
N LEU A 260 -1.40 -1.02 -5.66
CA LEU A 260 -0.95 -1.37 -7.01
C LEU A 260 -0.65 -2.87 -7.15
N GLU A 261 -0.12 -3.52 -6.11
CA GLU A 261 0.10 -4.96 -6.08
C GLU A 261 -1.22 -5.73 -6.12
N ARG A 262 -2.20 -5.36 -5.29
CA ARG A 262 -3.57 -5.92 -5.31
C ARG A 262 -4.22 -5.79 -6.69
N ILE A 263 -4.15 -4.61 -7.31
CA ILE A 263 -4.68 -4.40 -8.67
C ILE A 263 -4.00 -5.30 -9.70
N ARG A 264 -2.68 -5.52 -9.57
CA ARG A 264 -1.94 -6.46 -10.44
C ARG A 264 -2.36 -7.90 -10.22
N GLU A 265 -2.55 -8.33 -8.98
CA GLU A 265 -3.06 -9.68 -8.67
C GLU A 265 -4.45 -9.90 -9.29
N ILE A 266 -5.37 -8.95 -9.10
CA ILE A 266 -6.71 -8.98 -9.71
C ILE A 266 -6.63 -9.07 -11.24
N ARG A 267 -5.71 -8.32 -11.85
CA ARG A 267 -5.49 -8.34 -13.31
C ARG A 267 -5.05 -9.73 -13.79
N THR A 268 -4.07 -10.33 -13.12
CA THR A 268 -3.53 -11.66 -13.47
C THR A 268 -4.48 -12.81 -13.17
N SER A 269 -5.53 -12.57 -12.38
CA SER A 269 -6.53 -13.57 -12.05
C SER A 269 -7.32 -14.05 -13.28
N GLU A 270 -7.61 -15.35 -13.34
CA GLU A 270 -8.54 -15.95 -14.32
C GLU A 270 -10.02 -15.78 -13.92
N ARG A 271 -10.30 -14.98 -12.88
CA ARG A 271 -11.65 -14.65 -12.43
C ARG A 271 -12.46 -13.96 -13.52
N ARG A 272 -13.78 -14.08 -13.41
CA ARG A 272 -14.74 -13.50 -14.36
C ARG A 272 -14.62 -11.97 -14.37
N TYR A 273 -14.89 -11.34 -15.52
CA TYR A 273 -14.81 -9.88 -15.70
C TYR A 273 -15.48 -9.08 -14.57
N TYR A 274 -16.73 -9.40 -14.21
CA TYR A 274 -17.44 -8.70 -13.13
C TYR A 274 -16.84 -8.96 -11.74
N GLN A 275 -16.22 -10.12 -11.52
CA GLN A 275 -15.55 -10.42 -10.26
C GLN A 275 -14.30 -9.55 -10.08
N LYS A 276 -13.56 -9.28 -11.17
CA LYS A 276 -12.42 -8.34 -11.10
C LYS A 276 -12.88 -6.94 -10.68
N ILE A 277 -14.02 -6.48 -11.17
CA ILE A 277 -14.61 -5.20 -10.76
C ILE A 277 -15.02 -5.22 -9.28
N THR A 278 -15.61 -6.33 -8.80
CA THR A 278 -15.95 -6.46 -7.38
C THR A 278 -14.73 -6.57 -6.48
N ASP A 279 -13.64 -7.16 -6.98
CA ASP A 279 -12.37 -7.28 -6.26
C ASP A 279 -11.72 -5.89 -6.13
N ILE A 280 -11.72 -5.05 -7.18
CA ILE A 280 -11.31 -3.64 -7.05
C ILE A 280 -12.17 -2.93 -6.00
N TYR A 281 -13.50 -3.07 -6.09
CA TYR A 281 -14.39 -2.45 -5.12
C TYR A 281 -14.08 -2.92 -3.68
N ALA A 282 -13.78 -4.21 -3.46
CA ALA A 282 -13.50 -4.72 -2.13
C ALA A 282 -12.12 -4.36 -1.60
N GLU A 283 -11.09 -4.50 -2.44
CA GLU A 283 -9.69 -4.39 -2.04
C GLU A 283 -9.13 -2.98 -2.17
N CYS A 284 -9.77 -2.13 -2.96
CA CYS A 284 -9.34 -0.76 -3.25
C CYS A 284 -10.27 0.32 -2.68
N SER A 285 -11.38 -0.05 -2.04
CA SER A 285 -12.21 0.90 -1.30
C SER A 285 -11.60 1.21 0.06
N ALA A 286 -11.47 2.50 0.38
CA ALA A 286 -10.94 2.94 1.66
C ALA A 286 -11.81 2.59 2.87
N ASP A 287 -13.11 2.40 2.64
CA ASP A 287 -14.17 2.23 3.62
C ASP A 287 -14.93 0.92 3.43
N TYR A 288 -14.32 -0.07 2.76
CA TYR A 288 -15.00 -1.33 2.42
C TYR A 288 -15.64 -2.00 3.64
N ASP A 289 -16.94 -2.27 3.53
CA ASP A 289 -17.68 -3.08 4.48
C ASP A 289 -18.54 -4.13 3.75
N SER A 290 -18.11 -5.40 3.87
CA SER A 290 -18.81 -6.57 3.30
C SER A 290 -20.27 -6.72 3.77
N GLN A 291 -20.64 -6.18 4.93
CA GLN A 291 -21.99 -6.31 5.50
C GLN A 291 -22.90 -5.13 5.11
N SER A 292 -22.33 -4.05 4.59
CA SER A 292 -23.06 -2.85 4.20
C SER A 292 -24.11 -3.12 3.12
N GLU A 293 -25.25 -2.43 3.21
CA GLU A 293 -26.30 -2.49 2.18
C GLU A 293 -25.78 -1.95 0.83
N ALA A 294 -24.83 -1.01 0.87
CA ALA A 294 -24.14 -0.49 -0.31
C ALA A 294 -23.38 -1.60 -1.06
N THR A 295 -22.62 -2.44 -0.36
CA THR A 295 -21.90 -3.56 -0.97
C THR A 295 -22.85 -4.60 -1.55
N LYS A 296 -23.89 -4.98 -0.80
CA LYS A 296 -24.92 -5.92 -1.28
C LYS A 296 -25.61 -5.40 -2.54
N ARG A 297 -25.93 -4.10 -2.56
CA ARG A 297 -26.51 -3.45 -3.73
C ARG A 297 -25.52 -3.43 -4.90
N PHE A 298 -24.26 -3.05 -4.66
CA PHE A 298 -23.22 -3.01 -5.69
C PHE A 298 -23.03 -4.37 -6.37
N TYR A 299 -22.91 -5.45 -5.60
CA TYR A 299 -22.78 -6.80 -6.16
C TYR A 299 -24.01 -7.27 -6.95
N LYS A 300 -25.21 -6.83 -6.56
CA LYS A 300 -26.43 -7.11 -7.33
C LYS A 300 -26.46 -6.38 -8.68
N ILE A 301 -26.00 -5.13 -8.74
CA ILE A 301 -26.12 -4.29 -9.94
C ILE A 301 -24.94 -4.45 -10.91
N VAL A 302 -23.72 -4.69 -10.42
CA VAL A 302 -22.49 -4.67 -11.24
C VAL A 302 -22.56 -5.67 -12.40
N GLN A 303 -23.11 -6.86 -12.16
CA GLN A 303 -23.26 -7.87 -13.20
C GLN A 303 -24.20 -7.39 -14.32
N ASN A 304 -25.33 -6.80 -13.94
CA ASN A 304 -26.30 -6.29 -14.92
C ASN A 304 -25.78 -5.05 -15.64
N MET A 305 -25.01 -4.18 -14.98
CA MET A 305 -24.36 -3.04 -15.64
C MET A 305 -23.40 -3.51 -16.74
N MET A 306 -22.55 -4.50 -16.44
CA MET A 306 -21.60 -5.05 -17.42
C MET A 306 -22.31 -5.74 -18.58
N HIS A 307 -23.31 -6.59 -18.30
CA HIS A 307 -24.10 -7.23 -19.36
C HIS A 307 -24.84 -6.21 -20.22
N TRP A 308 -25.43 -5.18 -19.61
CA TRP A 308 -26.16 -4.16 -20.34
C TRP A 308 -25.24 -3.36 -21.26
N ALA A 309 -24.05 -2.99 -20.78
CA ALA A 309 -23.07 -2.25 -21.58
C ALA A 309 -22.74 -2.98 -22.90
N VAL A 310 -22.64 -4.31 -22.89
CA VAL A 310 -22.23 -5.08 -24.08
C VAL A 310 -23.41 -5.65 -24.88
N THR A 311 -24.50 -6.02 -24.21
CA THR A 311 -25.61 -6.78 -24.83
C THR A 311 -26.94 -6.03 -24.87
N HIS A 312 -27.03 -4.87 -24.21
CA HIS A 312 -28.27 -4.12 -23.96
C HIS A 312 -29.36 -4.95 -23.28
N LYS A 313 -28.96 -5.96 -22.49
CA LYS A 313 -29.83 -6.86 -21.75
C LYS A 313 -29.27 -7.13 -20.35
N THR A 314 -30.16 -7.27 -19.38
CA THR A 314 -29.82 -7.76 -18.04
C THR A 314 -29.53 -9.26 -18.08
N ALA A 315 -28.93 -9.80 -17.02
CA ALA A 315 -28.68 -11.25 -16.90
C ALA A 315 -29.95 -12.09 -17.08
N ALA A 316 -31.07 -11.62 -16.52
CA ALA A 316 -32.36 -12.30 -16.61
C ALA A 316 -32.91 -12.28 -18.04
N GLU A 317 -32.82 -11.15 -18.74
CA GLU A 317 -33.26 -11.02 -20.14
C GLU A 317 -32.41 -11.87 -21.08
N ILE A 318 -31.09 -11.93 -20.88
CA ILE A 318 -30.20 -12.81 -21.65
C ILE A 318 -30.66 -14.27 -21.55
N ILE A 319 -30.87 -14.76 -20.32
CA ILE A 319 -31.34 -16.14 -20.09
C ILE A 319 -32.71 -16.34 -20.74
N TYR A 320 -33.67 -15.46 -20.43
CA TYR A 320 -35.05 -15.61 -20.86
C TYR A 320 -35.19 -15.57 -22.38
N GLU A 321 -34.44 -14.73 -23.08
CA GLU A 321 -34.54 -14.61 -24.54
C GLU A 321 -33.75 -15.68 -25.29
N ARG A 322 -32.62 -16.16 -24.73
CA ARG A 322 -31.71 -17.07 -25.44
C ARG A 322 -31.99 -18.54 -25.17
N VAL A 323 -32.54 -18.89 -24.01
CA VAL A 323 -32.86 -20.29 -23.67
C VAL A 323 -33.97 -20.84 -24.54
N ASP A 324 -33.69 -21.98 -25.16
CA ASP A 324 -34.58 -22.61 -26.13
C ASP A 324 -34.21 -24.09 -26.30
N ALA A 325 -35.07 -25.02 -25.87
CA ALA A 325 -34.79 -26.46 -25.95
C ALA A 325 -34.64 -26.98 -27.39
N ASP A 326 -35.17 -26.27 -28.39
CA ASP A 326 -35.10 -26.69 -29.78
C ASP A 326 -33.77 -26.27 -30.46
N LYS A 327 -32.98 -25.42 -29.81
CA LYS A 327 -31.64 -25.02 -30.30
C LYS A 327 -30.56 -26.01 -29.87
N PRO A 328 -29.46 -26.12 -30.65
CA PRO A 328 -28.27 -26.83 -30.20
C PRO A 328 -27.85 -26.37 -28.81
N HIS A 329 -27.61 -27.33 -27.92
CA HIS A 329 -27.20 -27.09 -26.52
C HIS A 329 -28.10 -26.09 -25.76
N MET A 330 -29.39 -26.04 -26.09
CA MET A 330 -30.36 -25.10 -25.51
C MET A 330 -30.07 -23.61 -25.77
N GLY A 331 -29.22 -23.30 -26.75
CA GLY A 331 -28.71 -21.95 -26.99
C GLY A 331 -27.51 -21.55 -26.10
N LEU A 332 -26.97 -22.48 -25.30
CA LEU A 332 -25.75 -22.26 -24.54
C LEU A 332 -24.54 -22.27 -25.49
N MET A 333 -23.64 -21.30 -25.29
CA MET A 333 -22.35 -21.18 -25.97
C MET A 333 -21.21 -21.80 -25.15
N SER A 334 -21.39 -21.92 -23.83
CA SER A 334 -20.45 -22.61 -22.92
C SER A 334 -21.20 -23.19 -21.71
N TRP A 335 -20.69 -24.27 -21.11
CA TRP A 335 -21.27 -24.88 -19.90
C TRP A 335 -20.19 -25.70 -19.17
N LYS A 336 -20.50 -26.22 -17.98
CA LYS A 336 -19.50 -26.87 -17.11
C LYS A 336 -18.71 -28.01 -17.78
N HIS A 337 -19.35 -28.74 -18.67
CA HIS A 337 -18.76 -29.90 -19.35
C HIS A 337 -18.65 -29.70 -20.87
N ALA A 338 -18.61 -28.45 -21.34
CA ALA A 338 -18.44 -28.16 -22.76
C ALA A 338 -17.07 -28.65 -23.29
N PRO A 339 -16.97 -29.02 -24.59
CA PRO A 339 -18.05 -29.07 -25.57
C PRO A 339 -18.82 -30.42 -25.62
N ASP A 340 -18.27 -31.49 -25.05
CA ASP A 340 -18.77 -32.86 -25.29
C ASP A 340 -19.56 -33.49 -24.13
N GLY A 341 -19.77 -32.75 -23.04
CA GLY A 341 -20.43 -33.24 -21.85
C GLY A 341 -21.87 -32.75 -21.66
N ARG A 342 -22.59 -33.43 -20.77
CA ARG A 342 -24.01 -33.13 -20.50
C ARG A 342 -24.21 -31.74 -19.92
N ILE A 343 -25.30 -31.10 -20.35
CA ILE A 343 -25.79 -29.86 -19.75
C ILE A 343 -26.50 -30.23 -18.44
N ILE A 344 -26.12 -29.54 -17.37
CA ILE A 344 -26.75 -29.71 -16.06
C ILE A 344 -27.65 -28.52 -15.73
N LYS A 345 -28.61 -28.74 -14.83
CA LYS A 345 -29.62 -27.74 -14.43
C LYS A 345 -29.01 -26.41 -13.99
N SER A 346 -27.83 -26.40 -13.39
CA SER A 346 -27.15 -25.17 -12.98
C SER A 346 -26.60 -24.37 -14.15
N ASP A 347 -26.30 -24.99 -15.30
CA ASP A 347 -25.72 -24.30 -16.46
C ASP A 347 -26.73 -23.37 -17.13
N VAL A 348 -28.00 -23.77 -17.19
CA VAL A 348 -29.06 -22.99 -17.86
C VAL A 348 -29.46 -21.73 -17.09
N ALA A 349 -29.11 -21.66 -15.80
CA ALA A 349 -29.40 -20.53 -14.92
C ALA A 349 -28.31 -19.44 -14.96
N VAL A 350 -27.24 -19.62 -15.73
CA VAL A 350 -26.08 -18.71 -15.76
C VAL A 350 -26.09 -17.93 -17.07
N ALA A 351 -26.36 -16.62 -17.01
CA ALA A 351 -26.42 -15.76 -18.19
C ALA A 351 -25.15 -15.79 -19.05
N LYS A 352 -23.98 -15.87 -18.41
CA LYS A 352 -22.66 -15.98 -19.10
C LYS A 352 -22.65 -17.10 -20.14
N ASN A 353 -23.33 -18.21 -19.84
CA ASN A 353 -23.26 -19.42 -20.65
C ASN A 353 -23.96 -19.22 -22.01
N TYR A 354 -24.78 -18.18 -22.15
CA TYR A 354 -25.47 -17.82 -23.39
C TYR A 354 -24.76 -16.70 -24.17
N LEU A 355 -23.61 -16.20 -23.70
CA LEU A 355 -22.88 -15.13 -24.37
C LEU A 355 -22.03 -15.69 -25.51
N SER A 356 -22.02 -14.97 -26.63
CA SER A 356 -21.10 -15.24 -27.74
C SER A 356 -19.66 -14.88 -27.38
N GLU A 357 -18.70 -15.43 -28.13
CA GLU A 357 -17.27 -15.14 -27.96
C GLU A 357 -16.99 -13.63 -28.04
N VAL A 358 -17.60 -12.94 -29.02
CA VAL A 358 -17.48 -11.49 -29.20
C VAL A 358 -17.98 -10.70 -27.98
N GLU A 359 -19.09 -11.13 -27.36
CA GLU A 359 -19.62 -10.49 -26.16
C GLU A 359 -18.72 -10.74 -24.95
N VAL A 360 -18.19 -11.95 -24.80
CA VAL A 360 -17.25 -12.30 -23.73
C VAL A 360 -15.96 -11.48 -23.86
N ASP A 361 -15.40 -11.38 -25.06
CA ASP A 361 -14.21 -10.57 -25.34
C ASP A 361 -14.45 -9.10 -25.04
N SER A 362 -15.62 -8.56 -25.43
CA SER A 362 -15.99 -7.18 -25.14
C SER A 362 -16.09 -6.91 -23.64
N LEU A 363 -16.67 -7.84 -22.88
CA LEU A 363 -16.76 -7.75 -21.42
C LEU A 363 -15.38 -7.81 -20.73
N ASN A 364 -14.49 -8.65 -21.24
CA ASN A 364 -13.11 -8.74 -20.75
C ASN A 364 -12.33 -7.46 -21.04
N LEU A 365 -12.46 -6.91 -22.26
CA LEU A 365 -11.84 -5.64 -22.64
C LEU A 365 -12.31 -4.50 -21.72
N LEU A 366 -13.62 -4.41 -21.50
CA LEU A 366 -14.21 -3.41 -20.62
C LEU A 366 -13.70 -3.53 -19.18
N SER A 367 -13.60 -4.76 -18.66
CA SER A 367 -13.09 -5.00 -17.32
C SER A 367 -11.61 -4.64 -17.18
N ASN A 368 -10.79 -4.96 -18.17
CA ASN A 368 -9.37 -4.61 -18.18
C ASN A 368 -9.18 -3.09 -18.25
N ALA A 369 -9.97 -2.40 -19.08
CA ALA A 369 -9.92 -0.94 -19.15
C ALA A 369 -10.32 -0.28 -17.82
N PHE A 370 -11.27 -0.86 -17.07
CA PHE A 370 -11.59 -0.38 -15.73
C PHE A 370 -10.48 -0.67 -14.70
N LEU A 371 -9.76 -1.79 -14.83
CA LEU A 371 -8.55 -2.06 -14.03
C LEU A 371 -7.44 -1.04 -14.30
N ASP A 372 -7.23 -0.66 -15.56
CA ASP A 372 -6.28 0.41 -15.92
C ASP A 372 -6.70 1.77 -15.34
N PHE A 373 -8.00 2.05 -15.36
CA PHE A 373 -8.56 3.22 -14.67
C PHE A 373 -8.25 3.17 -13.16
N ALA A 374 -8.52 2.05 -12.50
CA ALA A 374 -8.23 1.86 -11.08
C ALA A 374 -6.73 2.03 -10.76
N GLU A 375 -5.85 1.44 -11.58
CA GLU A 375 -4.40 1.58 -11.46
C GLU A 375 -3.96 3.05 -11.60
N SER A 376 -4.55 3.79 -12.55
CA SER A 376 -4.29 5.22 -12.73
C SER A 376 -4.71 6.05 -11.52
N MET A 377 -5.82 5.71 -10.85
CA MET A 377 -6.24 6.36 -9.61
C MET A 377 -5.20 6.10 -8.50
N ALA A 378 -4.80 4.84 -8.32
CA ALA A 378 -3.78 4.45 -7.34
C ALA A 378 -2.43 5.15 -7.59
N ARG A 379 -1.93 5.17 -8.83
CA ARG A 379 -0.67 5.86 -9.21
C ARG A 379 -0.69 7.36 -8.94
N ARG A 380 -1.87 7.98 -9.07
CA ARG A 380 -2.07 9.40 -8.79
C ARG A 380 -2.40 9.68 -7.32
N HIS A 381 -2.29 8.66 -6.47
CA HIS A 381 -2.56 8.75 -5.04
C HIS A 381 -3.99 9.22 -4.74
N ILE A 382 -4.95 8.85 -5.60
CA ILE A 382 -6.36 9.17 -5.43
C ILE A 382 -7.02 8.00 -4.71
N LEU A 383 -7.42 8.24 -3.46
CA LEU A 383 -8.18 7.31 -2.65
C LEU A 383 -9.67 7.37 -3.02
N LEU A 384 -10.33 6.22 -3.11
CA LEU A 384 -11.74 6.13 -3.46
C LEU A 384 -12.50 5.32 -2.40
N THR A 385 -13.69 5.79 -2.05
CA THR A 385 -14.63 5.06 -1.19
C THR A 385 -15.51 4.11 -2.00
N MET A 386 -16.25 3.24 -1.34
CA MET A 386 -17.29 2.39 -1.93
C MET A 386 -18.26 3.21 -2.78
N ALA A 387 -18.68 4.38 -2.29
CA ALA A 387 -19.57 5.28 -3.04
C ALA A 387 -18.88 5.85 -4.29
N ASP A 388 -17.60 6.22 -4.17
CA ASP A 388 -16.83 6.71 -5.31
C ASP A 388 -16.63 5.63 -6.37
N TRP A 389 -16.28 4.39 -6.00
CA TRP A 389 -16.11 3.29 -6.94
C TRP A 389 -17.38 2.99 -7.72
N MET A 390 -18.54 3.01 -7.05
CA MET A 390 -19.83 2.85 -7.72
C MET A 390 -20.09 3.97 -8.72
N LYS A 391 -19.85 5.22 -8.34
CA LYS A 391 -20.00 6.38 -9.23
C LYS A 391 -19.00 6.34 -10.39
N LYS A 392 -17.74 5.97 -10.12
CA LYS A 392 -16.69 5.89 -11.13
C LYS A 392 -16.95 4.81 -12.16
N LEU A 393 -17.54 3.67 -11.76
CA LEU A 393 -17.97 2.66 -12.71
C LEU A 393 -19.07 3.20 -13.64
N ASP A 394 -20.09 3.86 -13.09
CA ASP A 394 -21.15 4.50 -13.88
C ASP A 394 -20.60 5.56 -14.86
N ASP A 395 -19.77 6.48 -14.35
CA ASP A 395 -19.10 7.52 -15.15
C ASP A 395 -18.22 6.91 -16.25
N PHE A 396 -17.46 5.85 -15.92
CA PHE A 396 -16.56 5.18 -16.85
C PHE A 396 -17.30 4.55 -18.03
N LEU A 397 -18.44 3.89 -17.76
CA LEU A 397 -19.29 3.34 -18.81
C LEU A 397 -19.83 4.44 -19.72
N ARG A 398 -20.35 5.55 -19.16
CA ARG A 398 -20.89 6.66 -19.94
C ARG A 398 -19.84 7.34 -20.82
N ILE A 399 -18.65 7.60 -20.28
CA ILE A 399 -17.57 8.29 -21.00
C ILE A 399 -17.01 7.40 -22.12
N SER A 400 -17.10 6.09 -21.95
CA SER A 400 -16.68 5.11 -22.95
C SER A 400 -17.79 4.80 -23.98
N ASP A 401 -18.81 5.66 -24.08
CA ASP A 401 -19.97 5.56 -24.98
C ASP A 401 -20.80 4.28 -24.81
N TYR A 402 -20.77 3.66 -23.62
CA TYR A 402 -21.68 2.56 -23.28
C TYR A 402 -22.98 3.07 -22.70
N ASP A 403 -24.07 2.44 -23.10
CA ASP A 403 -25.36 2.63 -22.44
C ASP A 403 -25.29 2.09 -21.02
N VAL A 404 -25.82 2.88 -20.08
CA VAL A 404 -25.93 2.47 -18.68
C VAL A 404 -27.35 2.08 -18.37
N LEU A 405 -27.50 0.96 -17.66
CA LEU A 405 -28.78 0.45 -17.19
C LEU A 405 -29.49 1.50 -16.31
N LYS A 406 -30.66 1.98 -16.75
CA LYS A 406 -31.45 3.01 -16.05
C LYS A 406 -32.56 2.43 -15.17
N ASP A 407 -32.98 1.20 -15.44
CA ASP A 407 -34.07 0.51 -14.75
C ASP A 407 -33.67 -0.94 -14.39
N ALA A 408 -34.56 -1.71 -13.77
CA ALA A 408 -34.26 -3.07 -13.32
C ALA A 408 -34.29 -4.13 -14.45
N GLY A 409 -34.51 -3.72 -15.71
CA GLY A 409 -34.86 -4.61 -16.81
C GLY A 409 -36.34 -4.95 -16.85
N LYS A 410 -36.77 -5.64 -17.91
CA LYS A 410 -38.17 -6.03 -18.14
C LYS A 410 -38.50 -7.42 -17.61
N VAL A 411 -37.50 -8.27 -17.40
CA VAL A 411 -37.67 -9.66 -16.98
C VAL A 411 -37.11 -9.87 -15.59
N SER A 412 -37.92 -10.46 -14.70
CA SER A 412 -37.47 -10.81 -13.35
C SER A 412 -36.56 -12.03 -13.37
N HIS A 413 -35.68 -12.12 -12.37
CA HIS A 413 -34.81 -13.28 -12.21
C HIS A 413 -35.60 -14.59 -12.06
N GLU A 414 -36.72 -14.55 -11.33
CA GLU A 414 -37.61 -15.70 -11.13
C GLU A 414 -38.24 -16.16 -12.45
N ALA A 415 -38.75 -15.24 -13.28
CA ALA A 415 -39.32 -15.58 -14.58
C ALA A 415 -38.28 -16.16 -15.55
N ALA A 416 -37.05 -15.62 -15.53
CA ALA A 416 -35.93 -16.15 -16.30
C ALA A 416 -35.56 -17.58 -15.87
N LEU A 417 -35.49 -17.84 -14.56
CA LEU A 417 -35.22 -19.17 -14.02
C LEU A 417 -36.35 -20.15 -14.35
N GLU A 418 -37.60 -19.77 -14.14
CA GLU A 418 -38.75 -20.64 -14.43
C GLU A 418 -38.74 -21.08 -15.89
N LYS A 419 -38.55 -20.14 -16.82
CA LYS A 419 -38.43 -20.46 -18.24
C LYS A 419 -37.23 -21.37 -18.51
N ALA A 420 -36.05 -21.03 -18.00
CA ALA A 420 -34.84 -21.81 -18.26
C ALA A 420 -34.93 -23.25 -17.74
N LEU A 421 -35.53 -23.44 -16.57
CA LEU A 421 -35.76 -24.77 -16.00
C LEU A 421 -36.83 -25.53 -16.78
N GLY A 422 -37.89 -24.86 -17.23
CA GLY A 422 -38.90 -25.46 -18.09
C GLY A 422 -38.32 -25.98 -19.41
N GLU A 423 -37.49 -25.17 -20.08
CA GLU A 423 -36.75 -25.59 -21.28
C GLU A 423 -35.77 -26.72 -20.99
N TYR A 424 -35.10 -26.69 -19.83
CA TYR A 424 -34.17 -27.77 -19.43
C TYR A 424 -34.87 -29.11 -19.28
N GLU A 425 -36.04 -29.16 -18.66
CA GLU A 425 -36.77 -30.42 -18.50
C GLU A 425 -37.19 -31.00 -19.87
N LYS A 426 -37.54 -30.15 -20.85
CA LYS A 426 -37.81 -30.59 -22.23
C LYS A 426 -36.55 -31.14 -22.90
N PHE A 427 -35.45 -30.39 -22.83
CA PHE A 427 -34.18 -30.77 -23.46
C PHE A 427 -33.56 -32.01 -22.81
N ARG A 428 -33.70 -32.18 -21.50
CA ARG A 428 -33.14 -33.33 -20.76
C ARG A 428 -33.62 -34.66 -21.32
N LEU A 429 -34.89 -34.75 -21.74
CA LEU A 429 -35.44 -35.96 -22.36
C LEU A 429 -34.73 -36.30 -23.69
N VAL A 430 -34.42 -35.28 -24.49
CA VAL A 430 -33.67 -35.43 -25.74
C VAL A 430 -32.22 -35.80 -25.44
N GLN A 431 -31.59 -35.10 -24.51
CA GLN A 431 -30.21 -35.34 -24.10
C GLN A 431 -30.02 -36.76 -23.53
N ASP A 432 -30.91 -37.24 -22.68
CA ASP A 432 -30.80 -38.58 -22.09
C ASP A 432 -31.02 -39.69 -23.12
N ARG A 433 -31.88 -39.46 -24.12
CA ARG A 433 -32.08 -40.39 -25.24
C ARG A 433 -30.86 -40.46 -26.16
N ASP A 434 -30.26 -39.32 -26.44
CA ASP A 434 -29.19 -39.19 -27.44
C ASP A 434 -27.78 -39.30 -26.82
N TYR A 435 -27.69 -39.43 -25.49
CA TYR A 435 -26.43 -39.57 -24.78
C TYR A 435 -25.81 -40.95 -24.96
N LEU A 436 -24.57 -40.97 -25.43
CA LEU A 436 -23.70 -42.14 -25.45
C LEU A 436 -22.61 -41.99 -24.38
N SER A 437 -22.60 -42.88 -23.39
CA SER A 437 -21.51 -42.93 -22.41
C SER A 437 -20.21 -43.38 -23.06
N ASP A 438 -19.08 -43.16 -22.38
CA ASP A 438 -17.78 -43.64 -22.87
C ASP A 438 -17.78 -45.17 -23.04
N PHE A 439 -18.49 -45.89 -22.18
CA PHE A 439 -18.73 -47.33 -22.33
C PHE A 439 -19.53 -47.65 -23.61
N ASP A 440 -20.60 -46.91 -23.89
CA ASP A 440 -21.41 -47.11 -25.10
C ASP A 440 -20.62 -46.82 -26.37
N LYS A 441 -19.77 -45.79 -26.34
CA LYS A 441 -18.86 -45.44 -27.44
C LYS A 441 -17.82 -46.52 -27.68
N GLU A 442 -17.23 -47.06 -26.62
CA GLU A 442 -16.19 -48.09 -26.69
C GLU A 442 -16.76 -49.43 -27.18
N ILE A 443 -17.96 -49.81 -26.72
CA ILE A 443 -18.69 -50.97 -27.25
C ILE A 443 -19.02 -50.77 -28.73
N LYS A 444 -19.51 -49.59 -29.13
CA LYS A 444 -19.84 -49.32 -30.54
C LYS A 444 -18.60 -49.41 -31.43
N GLY A 445 -17.47 -48.84 -31.00
CA GLY A 445 -16.20 -48.94 -31.73
C GLY A 445 -15.66 -50.37 -31.83
N LEU A 446 -15.85 -51.19 -30.78
CA LEU A 446 -15.52 -52.62 -30.81
C LEU A 446 -16.36 -53.37 -31.85
N PHE A 447 -17.67 -53.12 -31.92
CA PHE A 447 -18.54 -53.78 -32.90
C PHE A 447 -18.30 -53.29 -34.34
N ASP A 448 -18.05 -52.00 -34.55
CA ASP A 448 -17.70 -51.46 -35.86
C ASP A 448 -16.38 -52.07 -36.37
N SER A 449 -15.39 -52.29 -35.49
CA SER A 449 -14.11 -52.95 -35.85
C SER A 449 -14.22 -54.47 -36.11
N LEU A 450 -15.28 -55.12 -35.61
CA LEU A 450 -15.56 -56.54 -35.84
C LEU A 450 -16.37 -56.78 -37.13
N GLY A 451 -17.04 -55.75 -37.67
CA GLY A 451 -17.78 -55.80 -38.93
C GLY A 451 -16.94 -55.58 -40.19
N GLU A 452 -15.69 -55.10 -40.06
CA GLU A 452 -14.74 -54.87 -41.17
C GLU A 452 -13.72 -56.01 -41.39
N LYS A 453 -13.91 -57.18 -40.74
CA LYS A 453 -13.04 -58.36 -40.92
C LYS A 453 -13.63 -59.45 -41.79
#